data_AF-A0AAW2MG54-F1
#
_entry.id   AF-A0AAW2MG54-F1
#
_cell.length_a   1.000
_cell.length_b   1.000
_cell.length_c   1.000
_cell.angle_alpha   90.00
_cell.angle_beta   90.00
_cell.angle_gamma   90.00
#
_symmetry.space_group_name_H-M   'P 1'
#
loop_
_entity.id
_entity.type
_entity.pdbx_description
1 polymer ?
#
loop_
_entity_poly.entity_id
_entity_poly.type
_entity_poly.pdbx_seq_one_letter_code
_entity_poly.pdbx_strand_id
1 'polypeptide(L)'
;MERRSQQAPGSPRRTPPSEEIEEETPPRRTKLLSDIYETCNFIMLEPENFETAVKHKVWVQAMEEEIKMIEKNNTWELTDRPKDKEVIGVKWIYKTKLNADGSIQKHKARLVAKGYSQLPGIDYTETFAPVARLDTIRALIAIAANKKWKIYQMDVKSAFLNGYIDEEIYVEQPQGFIAKGSEEKVLRLKKALYGLKQAPRAWYSRIDKYFIDRGFRRSLSEPTLYIKSQGNDTLIVSLYVDDLIYTGNNEKMIQVFKEDMMKTFEMSDLGLMHFFLGIEINQEKEGIFICQRKYTETLLKKFKMESCKTVTTPLVTGEKIPKEDGSQKVDGSMYRSLIGSLLYLTATRPDIMFATCLLSRFMQSPSQVHYAAAKRILRYLRGTKDFGIWYKSTNDAKLVGYTDSDWAGSVDDMKSTSGYTFSLGSGIFHGLPRNKLLWHNPQRKQNTLQLLQHQIKPFGLEGS
;
A
#
# COMPACT_ATOMS: atom_id res chain seq x y z
N MET A 1 39.44 -98.75 18.47
CA MET A 1 40.32 -97.58 18.26
C MET A 1 39.41 -96.45 17.76
N GLU A 2 38.81 -95.64 18.65
CA GLU A 2 39.34 -94.36 19.18
C GLU A 2 39.75 -93.38 18.05
N ARG A 3 39.27 -92.13 17.93
CA ARG A 3 38.68 -91.16 18.88
C ARG A 3 37.73 -90.15 18.20
N ARG A 4 36.90 -89.55 19.07
CA ARG A 4 35.81 -88.57 18.90
C ARG A 4 36.26 -87.16 18.46
N SER A 5 35.34 -86.41 17.86
CA SER A 5 35.21 -84.96 18.02
C SER A 5 33.71 -84.59 18.13
N GLN A 6 33.39 -83.69 19.08
CA GLN A 6 32.06 -83.41 19.62
C GLN A 6 31.33 -82.28 18.87
N GLN A 7 30.03 -82.45 18.64
CA GLN A 7 29.06 -81.40 18.26
C GLN A 7 28.30 -80.90 19.51
N ALA A 8 28.06 -79.59 19.59
CA ALA A 8 27.29 -78.95 20.67
C ALA A 8 25.88 -78.52 20.18
N PRO A 9 24.87 -78.43 21.09
CA PRO A 9 23.45 -78.53 20.74
C PRO A 9 22.74 -77.18 20.58
N GLY A 10 21.65 -77.20 19.80
CA GLY A 10 20.79 -76.06 19.48
C GLY A 10 19.88 -75.60 20.63
N SER A 11 19.62 -74.29 20.64
CA SER A 11 18.78 -73.57 21.61
C SER A 11 17.32 -73.43 21.14
N PRO A 12 16.30 -73.46 22.04
CA PRO A 12 14.88 -73.48 21.67
C PRO A 12 14.28 -72.09 21.42
N ARG A 13 13.32 -72.04 20.48
CA ARG A 13 12.45 -70.90 20.14
C ARG A 13 11.63 -70.40 21.34
N ARG A 14 11.60 -69.08 21.55
CA ARG A 14 10.61 -68.38 22.41
C ARG A 14 9.52 -67.74 21.54
N THR A 15 8.29 -67.93 21.98
CA THR A 15 7.01 -67.41 21.47
C THR A 15 6.88 -65.89 21.63
N PRO A 16 6.14 -65.19 20.74
CA PRO A 16 5.82 -63.78 20.92
C PRO A 16 4.61 -63.60 21.87
N PRO A 17 4.50 -62.47 22.60
CA PRO A 17 3.32 -62.16 23.42
C PRO A 17 2.16 -61.63 22.56
N SER A 18 0.95 -61.90 23.06
CA SER A 18 -0.39 -61.61 22.54
C SER A 18 -0.66 -60.12 22.26
N GLU A 19 -1.31 -59.85 21.12
CA GLU A 19 -1.88 -58.55 20.72
C GLU A 19 -3.08 -58.17 21.61
N GLU A 20 -2.98 -57.05 22.31
CA GLU A 20 -4.14 -56.33 22.87
C GLU A 20 -4.77 -55.50 21.74
N ILE A 21 -6.04 -55.79 21.43
CA ILE A 21 -6.84 -55.06 20.44
C ILE A 21 -7.40 -53.81 21.13
N GLU A 22 -6.81 -52.64 20.86
CA GLU A 22 -7.50 -51.37 21.08
C GLU A 22 -8.58 -51.21 19.99
N GLU A 23 -9.85 -51.21 20.40
CA GLU A 23 -10.97 -50.85 19.53
C GLU A 23 -10.85 -49.37 19.11
N GLU A 24 -10.31 -49.13 17.91
CA GLU A 24 -10.41 -47.82 17.26
C GLU A 24 -11.88 -47.48 17.00
N THR A 25 -12.41 -46.51 17.75
CA THR A 25 -13.68 -45.87 17.39
C THR A 25 -13.58 -45.30 15.97
N PRO A 26 -14.51 -45.62 15.05
CA PRO A 26 -14.41 -45.18 13.67
C PRO A 26 -14.52 -43.65 13.60
N PRO A 27 -13.72 -42.97 12.76
CA PRO A 27 -13.76 -41.52 12.64
C PRO A 27 -15.15 -41.08 12.19
N ARG A 28 -15.81 -40.25 13.01
CA ARG A 28 -17.10 -39.63 12.68
C ARG A 28 -16.93 -38.78 11.42
N ARG A 29 -17.41 -39.31 10.28
CA ARG A 29 -17.46 -38.69 8.94
C ARG A 29 -16.09 -38.26 8.41
N THR A 30 -15.53 -39.08 7.54
CA THR A 30 -14.51 -38.65 6.57
C THR A 30 -15.15 -37.64 5.60
N LYS A 31 -14.76 -36.37 5.71
CA LYS A 31 -14.98 -35.41 4.61
C LYS A 31 -13.92 -35.68 3.55
N LEU A 32 -14.28 -35.70 2.26
CA LEU A 32 -13.27 -35.84 1.23
C LEU A 32 -12.30 -34.67 1.29
N LEU A 33 -11.02 -34.93 1.02
CA LEU A 33 -10.01 -33.89 0.89
C LEU A 33 -10.45 -32.85 -0.16
N SER A 34 -11.12 -33.29 -1.23
CA SER A 34 -11.75 -32.42 -2.24
C SER A 34 -12.84 -31.53 -1.65
N ASP A 35 -13.68 -32.01 -0.74
CA ASP A 35 -14.72 -31.19 -0.09
C ASP A 35 -14.10 -30.15 0.86
N ILE A 36 -12.98 -30.48 1.49
CA ILE A 36 -12.21 -29.55 2.33
C ILE A 36 -11.50 -28.52 1.45
N TYR A 37 -10.87 -28.93 0.35
CA TYR A 37 -10.24 -28.03 -0.61
C TYR A 37 -11.27 -27.16 -1.34
N GLU A 38 -12.44 -27.69 -1.68
CA GLU A 38 -13.57 -26.93 -2.20
C GLU A 38 -14.06 -25.96 -1.13
N THR A 39 -14.36 -26.39 0.09
CA THR A 39 -14.80 -25.46 1.16
C THR A 39 -13.75 -24.38 1.45
N CYS A 40 -12.46 -24.70 1.46
CA CYS A 40 -11.36 -23.75 1.66
C CYS A 40 -11.10 -22.84 0.45
N ASN A 41 -11.27 -23.31 -0.79
CA ASN A 41 -11.19 -22.46 -1.99
C ASN A 41 -12.46 -21.63 -2.21
N PHE A 42 -13.64 -22.13 -1.83
CA PHE A 42 -14.95 -21.49 -2.02
C PHE A 42 -15.20 -20.40 -0.98
N ILE A 43 -14.66 -20.55 0.22
CA ILE A 43 -14.64 -19.49 1.24
C ILE A 43 -13.68 -18.34 0.84
N MET A 44 -12.71 -18.59 -0.05
CA MET A 44 -11.78 -17.58 -0.58
C MET A 44 -12.17 -16.98 -1.94
N LEU A 45 -13.13 -17.55 -2.67
CA LEU A 45 -13.56 -16.97 -3.96
C LEU A 45 -14.47 -15.76 -3.69
N GLU A 46 -13.95 -14.57 -3.97
CA GLU A 46 -14.74 -13.35 -3.97
C GLU A 46 -15.82 -13.46 -5.06
N PRO A 47 -17.11 -13.29 -4.74
CA PRO A 47 -18.16 -13.34 -5.75
C PRO A 47 -17.93 -12.27 -6.82
N GLU A 48 -18.08 -12.64 -8.08
CA GLU A 48 -17.92 -11.69 -9.20
C GLU A 48 -19.18 -10.86 -9.43
N ASN A 49 -20.35 -11.36 -9.00
CA ASN A 49 -21.65 -10.75 -9.23
C ASN A 49 -22.64 -10.99 -8.09
N PHE A 50 -23.78 -10.30 -8.14
CA PHE A 50 -24.81 -10.40 -7.11
C PHE A 50 -25.44 -11.79 -7.04
N GLU A 51 -25.66 -12.45 -8.18
CA GLU A 51 -26.33 -13.74 -8.30
C GLU A 51 -25.54 -14.86 -7.61
N THR A 52 -24.22 -14.76 -7.59
CA THR A 52 -23.34 -15.67 -6.83
C THR A 52 -23.29 -15.28 -5.35
N ALA A 53 -23.18 -13.99 -5.05
CA ALA A 53 -23.08 -13.50 -3.68
C ALA A 53 -24.33 -13.79 -2.82
N VAL A 54 -25.53 -13.59 -3.37
CA VAL A 54 -26.80 -13.73 -2.63
C VAL A 54 -27.05 -15.14 -2.12
N LYS A 55 -26.42 -16.16 -2.73
CA LYS A 55 -26.48 -17.56 -2.29
C LYS A 55 -25.80 -17.79 -0.94
N HIS A 56 -24.96 -16.85 -0.50
CA HIS A 56 -24.20 -16.96 0.73
C HIS A 56 -24.61 -15.90 1.75
N LYS A 57 -25.05 -16.37 2.92
CA LYS A 57 -25.52 -15.50 4.01
C LYS A 57 -24.49 -14.45 4.44
N VAL A 58 -23.19 -14.77 4.40
CA VAL A 58 -22.10 -13.84 4.77
C VAL A 58 -22.05 -12.61 3.86
N TRP A 59 -22.30 -12.77 2.55
CA TRP A 59 -22.28 -11.67 1.60
C TRP A 59 -23.59 -10.87 1.66
N VAL A 60 -24.72 -11.52 1.91
CA VAL A 60 -26.00 -10.83 2.19
C VAL A 60 -25.88 -9.92 3.40
N GLN A 61 -25.33 -10.41 4.51
CA GLN A 61 -25.07 -9.61 5.71
C GLN A 61 -24.13 -8.43 5.41
N ALA A 62 -23.08 -8.65 4.63
CA ALA A 62 -22.17 -7.57 4.22
C ALA A 62 -22.87 -6.51 3.35
N MET A 63 -23.81 -6.91 2.48
CA MET A 63 -24.63 -5.96 1.70
C MET A 63 -25.59 -5.17 2.58
N GLU A 64 -26.27 -5.83 3.52
CA GLU A 64 -27.17 -5.17 4.48
C GLU A 64 -26.42 -4.14 5.34
N GLU A 65 -25.21 -4.47 5.82
CA GLU A 65 -24.35 -3.53 6.54
C GLU A 65 -24.01 -2.30 5.69
N GLU A 66 -23.68 -2.49 4.40
CA GLU A 66 -23.37 -1.39 3.49
C GLU A 66 -24.59 -0.51 3.24
N ILE A 67 -25.77 -1.08 2.96
CA ILE A 67 -27.01 -0.30 2.76
C ILE A 67 -27.34 0.51 4.03
N LYS A 68 -27.29 -0.13 5.21
CA LYS A 68 -27.52 0.56 6.50
C LYS A 68 -26.56 1.74 6.68
N MET A 69 -25.30 1.60 6.28
CA MET A 69 -24.32 2.69 6.35
C MET A 69 -24.63 3.82 5.36
N ILE A 70 -25.09 3.49 4.15
CA ILE A 70 -25.45 4.49 3.14
C ILE A 70 -26.71 5.27 3.57
N GLU A 71 -27.71 4.57 4.11
CA GLU A 71 -28.95 5.14 4.64
C GLU A 71 -28.69 5.99 5.88
N LYS A 72 -27.88 5.52 6.83
CA LYS A 72 -27.43 6.30 8.01
C LYS A 72 -26.78 7.62 7.60
N ASN A 73 -26.03 7.62 6.49
CA ASN A 73 -25.41 8.83 5.95
C ASN A 73 -26.36 9.75 5.18
N ASN A 74 -27.63 9.38 5.01
CA ASN A 74 -28.61 10.09 4.18
C ASN A 74 -28.08 10.36 2.76
N THR A 75 -27.42 9.36 2.17
CA THR A 75 -26.69 9.52 0.90
C THR A 75 -27.64 9.71 -0.28
N TRP A 76 -28.83 9.12 -0.22
CA TRP A 76 -29.82 9.18 -1.28
C TRP A 76 -31.24 9.28 -0.74
N GLU A 77 -32.19 9.52 -1.63
CA GLU A 77 -33.62 9.38 -1.37
C GLU A 77 -34.34 8.71 -2.54
N LEU A 78 -35.41 7.98 -2.25
CA LEU A 78 -36.23 7.34 -3.27
C LEU A 78 -37.16 8.37 -3.93
N THR A 79 -37.13 8.44 -5.26
CA THR A 79 -37.93 9.39 -6.04
C THR A 79 -38.40 8.78 -7.37
N ASP A 80 -39.31 9.47 -8.03
CA ASP A 80 -39.84 9.02 -9.31
C ASP A 80 -38.79 9.18 -10.41
N ARG A 81 -38.82 8.26 -11.38
CA ARG A 81 -37.84 8.24 -12.46
C ARG A 81 -37.95 9.50 -13.33
N PRO A 82 -36.87 10.29 -13.49
CA PRO A 82 -36.90 11.46 -14.36
C PRO A 82 -37.06 11.03 -15.82
N LYS A 83 -37.77 11.84 -16.61
CA LYS A 83 -38.00 11.56 -18.05
C LYS A 83 -36.89 12.12 -18.95
N ASP A 84 -36.14 13.08 -18.43
CA ASP A 84 -35.19 13.94 -19.13
C ASP A 84 -33.73 13.68 -18.73
N LYS A 85 -33.49 12.75 -17.79
CA LYS A 85 -32.15 12.44 -17.26
C LYS A 85 -31.87 10.95 -17.30
N GLU A 86 -30.61 10.62 -17.57
CA GLU A 86 -30.15 9.24 -17.50
C GLU A 86 -30.01 8.79 -16.05
N VAL A 87 -30.34 7.52 -15.81
CA VAL A 87 -30.22 6.86 -14.51
C VAL A 87 -28.96 6.01 -14.55
N ILE A 88 -28.04 6.24 -13.62
CA ILE A 88 -26.78 5.51 -13.56
C ILE A 88 -27.00 4.17 -12.89
N GLY A 89 -26.63 3.08 -13.57
CA GLY A 89 -26.67 1.77 -12.95
C GLY A 89 -25.68 1.61 -11.80
N VAL A 90 -26.00 0.75 -10.84
CA VAL A 90 -25.12 0.40 -9.72
C VAL A 90 -24.61 -1.04 -9.85
N LYS A 91 -23.51 -1.36 -9.16
CA LYS A 91 -23.00 -2.71 -9.04
C LYS A 91 -22.43 -2.98 -7.65
N TRP A 92 -22.52 -4.23 -7.22
CA TRP A 92 -21.86 -4.70 -6.01
C TRP A 92 -20.41 -5.08 -6.29
N ILE A 93 -19.51 -4.70 -5.39
CA ILE A 93 -18.12 -5.16 -5.37
C ILE A 93 -17.89 -5.87 -4.04
N TYR A 94 -17.42 -7.12 -4.12
CA TYR A 94 -17.17 -7.97 -2.96
C TYR A 94 -15.66 -8.11 -2.73
N LYS A 95 -15.27 -8.12 -1.46
CA LYS A 95 -13.87 -8.31 -1.06
C LYS A 95 -13.77 -9.01 0.28
N THR A 96 -12.89 -10.01 0.37
CA THR A 96 -12.60 -10.68 1.64
C THR A 96 -11.35 -10.04 2.25
N LYS A 97 -11.48 -9.48 3.45
CA LYS A 97 -10.34 -9.03 4.25
C LYS A 97 -9.79 -10.19 5.05
N LEU A 98 -8.48 -10.39 5.00
CA LEU A 98 -7.77 -11.43 5.73
C LEU A 98 -6.93 -10.80 6.86
N ASN A 99 -6.79 -11.54 7.95
CA ASN A 99 -5.86 -11.26 9.03
C ASN A 99 -4.43 -11.64 8.61
N ALA A 100 -3.44 -11.25 9.42
CA ALA A 100 -2.02 -11.52 9.12
C ALA A 100 -1.67 -13.02 9.13
N ASP A 101 -2.44 -13.84 9.86
CA ASP A 101 -2.33 -15.30 9.92
C ASP A 101 -3.02 -16.01 8.74
N GLY A 102 -3.67 -15.25 7.83
CA GLY A 102 -4.41 -15.78 6.69
C GLY A 102 -5.87 -16.15 7.01
N SER A 103 -6.33 -16.00 8.26
CA SER A 103 -7.73 -16.19 8.62
C SER A 103 -8.61 -15.05 8.09
N ILE A 104 -9.91 -15.29 7.94
CA ILE A 104 -10.83 -14.25 7.47
C ILE A 104 -11.07 -13.21 8.58
N GLN A 105 -10.74 -11.96 8.28
CA GLN A 105 -11.06 -10.82 9.13
C GLN A 105 -12.52 -10.40 8.94
N LYS A 106 -12.94 -10.15 7.70
CA LYS A 106 -14.28 -9.64 7.38
C LYS A 106 -14.61 -9.78 5.90
N HIS A 107 -15.86 -10.13 5.58
CA HIS A 107 -16.42 -9.98 4.23
C HIS A 107 -16.93 -8.55 4.04
N LYS A 108 -16.52 -7.89 2.95
CA LYS A 108 -16.90 -6.51 2.63
C LYS A 108 -17.63 -6.45 1.30
N ALA A 109 -18.87 -5.97 1.32
CA ALA A 109 -19.58 -5.57 0.11
C ALA A 109 -19.55 -4.04 -0.01
N ARG A 110 -19.47 -3.51 -1.23
CA ARG A 110 -19.58 -2.09 -1.53
C ARG A 110 -20.52 -1.88 -2.68
N LEU A 111 -21.43 -0.93 -2.56
CA LEU A 111 -22.28 -0.50 -3.67
C LEU A 111 -21.59 0.62 -4.43
N VAL A 112 -21.38 0.43 -5.72
CA VAL A 112 -20.59 1.31 -6.57
C VAL A 112 -21.41 1.73 -7.78
N ALA A 113 -21.54 3.03 -8.00
CA ALA A 113 -22.11 3.59 -9.22
C ALA A 113 -21.23 3.22 -10.43
N LYS A 114 -21.86 2.92 -11.57
CA LYS A 114 -21.16 2.67 -12.84
C LYS A 114 -20.71 3.99 -13.47
N GLY A 115 -19.87 4.77 -12.76
CA GLY A 115 -19.50 6.13 -13.16
C GLY A 115 -18.80 6.27 -14.52
N TYR A 116 -18.40 5.17 -15.16
CA TYR A 116 -17.98 5.21 -16.57
C TYR A 116 -19.10 5.63 -17.53
N SER A 117 -20.38 5.47 -17.14
CA SER A 117 -21.52 5.95 -17.91
C SER A 117 -21.78 7.45 -17.74
N GLN A 118 -21.10 8.14 -16.80
CA GLN A 118 -21.32 9.57 -16.57
C GLN A 118 -20.75 10.44 -17.69
N LEU A 119 -21.55 11.44 -18.09
CA LEU A 119 -21.26 12.41 -19.13
C LEU A 119 -20.69 13.73 -18.54
N PRO A 120 -19.50 14.18 -18.98
CA PRO A 120 -18.96 15.48 -18.57
C PRO A 120 -19.86 16.63 -19.04
N GLY A 121 -20.06 17.64 -18.19
CA GLY A 121 -20.95 18.78 -18.43
C GLY A 121 -22.43 18.53 -18.13
N ILE A 122 -22.82 17.28 -17.86
CA ILE A 122 -24.17 16.89 -17.44
C ILE A 122 -24.14 16.34 -16.01
N ASP A 123 -23.40 15.25 -15.80
CA ASP A 123 -23.35 14.54 -14.50
C ASP A 123 -22.24 15.03 -13.58
N TYR A 124 -21.24 15.72 -14.13
CA TYR A 124 -20.14 16.35 -13.39
C TYR A 124 -19.46 17.42 -14.25
N THR A 125 -18.90 18.42 -13.58
CA THR A 125 -18.09 19.47 -14.21
C THR A 125 -16.61 19.32 -13.89
N GLU A 126 -16.28 19.00 -12.63
CA GLU A 126 -14.92 18.84 -12.13
C GLU A 126 -14.75 17.53 -11.34
N THR A 127 -13.60 16.88 -11.51
CA THR A 127 -13.29 15.60 -10.85
C THR A 127 -12.00 15.62 -10.04
N PHE A 128 -11.22 16.70 -10.15
CA PHE A 128 -9.90 16.76 -9.55
C PHE A 128 -9.97 16.77 -8.02
N ALA A 129 -9.24 15.85 -7.39
CA ALA A 129 -8.99 15.82 -5.95
C ALA A 129 -7.49 15.64 -5.71
N PRO A 130 -6.86 16.48 -4.88
CA PRO A 130 -5.45 16.36 -4.58
C PRO A 130 -5.18 15.14 -3.67
N VAL A 131 -4.00 14.55 -3.81
CA VAL A 131 -3.53 13.41 -3.02
C VAL A 131 -2.16 13.76 -2.44
N ALA A 132 -1.98 13.53 -1.13
CA ALA A 132 -0.72 13.84 -0.47
C ALA A 132 0.44 13.10 -1.14
N ARG A 133 1.49 13.84 -1.48
CA ARG A 133 2.73 13.27 -1.99
C ARG A 133 3.48 12.55 -0.89
N LEU A 134 4.13 11.44 -1.25
CA LEU A 134 5.00 10.72 -0.32
C LEU A 134 6.14 11.61 0.21
N ASP A 135 6.65 12.53 -0.61
CA ASP A 135 7.65 13.52 -0.20
C ASP A 135 7.17 14.39 0.97
N THR A 136 5.90 14.82 0.93
CA THR A 136 5.26 15.58 2.01
C THR A 136 5.16 14.74 3.28
N ILE A 137 4.75 13.47 3.16
CA ILE A 137 4.66 12.57 4.31
C ILE A 137 6.04 12.31 4.92
N ARG A 138 7.07 12.10 4.10
CA ARG A 138 8.45 11.95 4.58
C ARG A 138 8.98 13.22 5.22
N ALA A 139 8.65 14.40 4.68
CA ALA A 139 9.01 15.67 5.29
C ALA A 139 8.32 15.86 6.65
N LEU A 140 7.05 15.47 6.76
CA LEU A 140 6.32 15.46 8.03
C LEU A 140 7.00 14.53 9.05
N ILE A 141 7.40 13.33 8.63
CA ILE A 141 8.13 12.37 9.48
C ILE A 141 9.46 12.96 9.93
N ALA A 142 10.22 13.58 9.03
CA ALA A 142 11.49 14.24 9.36
C ALA A 142 11.30 15.39 10.37
N ILE A 143 10.26 16.22 10.20
CA ILE A 143 9.92 17.29 11.15
C ILE A 143 9.54 16.70 12.51
N ALA A 144 8.66 15.70 12.54
CA ALA A 144 8.20 15.06 13.76
C ALA A 144 9.36 14.41 14.51
N ALA A 145 10.20 13.63 13.82
CA ALA A 145 11.41 13.05 14.40
C ALA A 145 12.35 14.11 14.96
N ASN A 146 12.57 15.20 14.22
CA ASN A 146 13.48 16.24 14.66
C ASN A 146 12.97 16.97 15.92
N LYS A 147 11.68 17.29 15.95
CA LYS A 147 11.02 17.96 17.07
C LYS A 147 10.58 17.01 18.20
N LYS A 148 10.87 15.71 18.06
CA LYS A 148 10.46 14.65 19.01
C LYS A 148 8.93 14.59 19.20
N TRP A 149 8.19 14.86 18.14
CA TRP A 149 6.74 14.74 18.12
C TRP A 149 6.33 13.33 17.70
N LYS A 150 5.24 12.86 18.29
CA LYS A 150 4.59 11.62 17.87
C LYS A 150 3.74 11.88 16.63
N ILE A 151 3.66 10.88 15.77
CA ILE A 151 2.80 10.86 14.60
C ILE A 151 1.67 9.88 14.85
N TYR A 152 0.46 10.36 14.65
CA TYR A 152 -0.76 9.62 14.86
C TYR A 152 -1.54 9.47 13.56
N GLN A 153 -2.43 8.49 13.52
CA GLN A 153 -3.24 8.17 12.35
C GLN A 153 -4.71 7.96 12.74
N MET A 154 -5.61 8.47 11.90
CA MET A 154 -7.04 8.20 11.95
C MET A 154 -7.53 7.87 10.54
N ASP A 155 -8.48 6.96 10.43
CA ASP A 155 -9.13 6.57 9.17
C ASP A 155 -10.57 7.07 9.16
N VAL A 156 -11.02 7.64 8.05
CA VAL A 156 -12.41 8.07 7.85
C VAL A 156 -13.18 6.90 7.26
N LYS A 157 -14.19 6.42 7.99
CA LYS A 157 -15.07 5.38 7.44
C LYS A 157 -15.93 5.95 6.34
N SER A 158 -15.91 5.26 5.21
CA SER A 158 -16.74 5.58 4.05
C SER A 158 -16.60 7.05 3.62
N ALA A 159 -15.36 7.53 3.49
CA ALA A 159 -15.07 8.94 3.26
C ALA A 159 -15.87 9.57 2.11
N PHE A 160 -16.01 8.85 0.98
CA PHE A 160 -16.80 9.35 -0.15
C PHE A 160 -18.28 9.55 0.17
N LEU A 161 -18.88 8.73 1.03
CA LEU A 161 -20.28 8.89 1.46
C LEU A 161 -20.50 10.14 2.33
N ASN A 162 -19.44 10.81 2.77
CA ASN A 162 -19.52 12.07 3.50
C ASN A 162 -19.46 13.30 2.58
N GLY A 163 -19.07 13.14 1.31
CA GLY A 163 -18.97 14.22 0.34
C GLY A 163 -20.34 14.61 -0.20
N TYR A 164 -20.69 15.90 -0.14
CA TYR A 164 -21.91 16.41 -0.79
C TYR A 164 -21.68 16.54 -2.29
N ILE A 165 -22.71 16.24 -3.07
CA ILE A 165 -22.73 16.52 -4.51
C ILE A 165 -23.70 17.66 -4.78
N ASP A 166 -23.28 18.59 -5.64
CA ASP A 166 -24.13 19.70 -6.08
C ASP A 166 -24.95 19.30 -7.32
N GLU A 167 -24.45 18.33 -8.08
CA GLU A 167 -25.14 17.81 -9.25
C GLU A 167 -26.32 16.90 -8.89
N GLU A 168 -27.39 17.01 -9.66
CA GLU A 168 -28.56 16.16 -9.50
C GLU A 168 -28.39 14.84 -10.27
N ILE A 169 -28.00 13.80 -9.52
CA ILE A 169 -27.67 12.47 -10.05
C ILE A 169 -28.67 11.44 -9.55
N TYR A 170 -29.10 10.57 -10.45
CA TYR A 170 -29.99 9.46 -10.15
C TYR A 170 -29.28 8.13 -10.38
N VAL A 171 -29.48 7.19 -9.47
CA VAL A 171 -28.97 5.82 -9.59
C VAL A 171 -30.10 4.80 -9.50
N GLU A 172 -29.90 3.65 -10.13
CA GLU A 172 -30.81 2.52 -10.01
C GLU A 172 -30.86 1.99 -8.57
N GLN A 173 -32.00 1.38 -8.20
CA GLN A 173 -32.09 0.68 -6.93
C GLN A 173 -31.14 -0.54 -6.93
N PRO A 174 -30.41 -0.78 -5.83
CA PRO A 174 -29.49 -1.91 -5.76
C PRO A 174 -30.22 -3.25 -5.89
N GLN A 175 -29.63 -4.16 -6.68
CA GLN A 175 -30.11 -5.54 -6.80
C GLN A 175 -30.19 -6.18 -5.39
N GLY A 176 -31.33 -6.80 -5.10
CA GLY A 176 -31.65 -7.41 -3.79
C GLY A 176 -32.26 -6.45 -2.76
N PHE A 177 -32.29 -5.15 -3.03
CA PHE A 177 -32.74 -4.10 -2.10
C PHE A 177 -33.72 -3.12 -2.77
N ILE A 178 -34.53 -3.63 -3.70
CA ILE A 178 -35.58 -2.86 -4.38
C ILE A 178 -36.77 -2.70 -3.42
N ALA A 179 -37.29 -1.47 -3.30
CA ALA A 179 -38.45 -1.18 -2.48
C ALA A 179 -39.72 -1.81 -3.10
N LYS A 180 -40.38 -2.70 -2.34
CA LYS A 180 -41.61 -3.38 -2.78
C LYS A 180 -42.72 -2.36 -3.08
N GLY A 181 -43.34 -2.47 -4.25
CA GLY A 181 -44.38 -1.54 -4.72
C GLY A 181 -43.85 -0.20 -5.21
N SER A 182 -42.53 -0.08 -5.40
CA SER A 182 -41.86 1.10 -5.96
C SER A 182 -40.69 0.68 -6.85
N GLU A 183 -40.87 -0.40 -7.60
CA GLU A 183 -39.84 -1.02 -8.45
C GLU A 183 -39.36 -0.07 -9.56
N GLU A 184 -40.26 0.79 -10.06
CA GLU A 184 -39.98 1.79 -11.11
C GLU A 184 -39.26 3.05 -10.59
N LYS A 185 -39.14 3.20 -9.26
CA LYS A 185 -38.50 4.38 -8.66
C LYS A 185 -36.99 4.28 -8.70
N VAL A 186 -36.34 5.44 -8.59
CA VAL A 186 -34.88 5.59 -8.62
C VAL A 186 -34.38 6.30 -7.37
N LEU A 187 -33.09 6.23 -7.12
CA LEU A 187 -32.45 6.87 -5.96
C LEU A 187 -31.78 8.17 -6.41
N ARG A 188 -32.25 9.31 -5.90
CA ARG A 188 -31.57 10.59 -6.10
C ARG A 188 -30.47 10.75 -5.07
N LEU A 189 -29.25 10.97 -5.53
CA LEU A 189 -28.09 11.13 -4.67
C LEU A 189 -28.06 12.55 -4.07
N LYS A 190 -27.83 12.64 -2.76
CA LYS A 190 -27.54 13.87 -2.00
C LYS A 190 -26.05 13.96 -1.63
N LYS A 191 -25.40 12.79 -1.53
CA LYS A 191 -23.97 12.65 -1.26
C LYS A 191 -23.35 11.70 -2.27
N ALA A 192 -22.03 11.78 -2.41
CA ALA A 192 -21.30 10.99 -3.37
C ALA A 192 -21.35 9.49 -3.01
N LEU A 193 -21.64 8.68 -4.02
CA LEU A 193 -21.49 7.23 -3.95
C LEU A 193 -20.13 6.81 -4.53
N TYR A 194 -19.61 5.66 -4.10
CA TYR A 194 -18.42 5.08 -4.70
C TYR A 194 -18.57 4.94 -6.22
N GLY A 195 -17.49 5.14 -6.97
CA GLY A 195 -17.47 4.95 -8.42
C GLY A 195 -17.95 6.14 -9.24
N LEU A 196 -18.58 7.15 -8.62
CA LEU A 196 -18.81 8.44 -9.28
C LEU A 196 -17.46 9.12 -9.54
N LYS A 197 -17.34 9.77 -10.71
CA LYS A 197 -16.12 10.45 -11.13
C LYS A 197 -15.74 11.63 -10.22
N GLN A 198 -16.73 12.32 -9.63
CA GLN A 198 -16.51 13.45 -8.72
C GLN A 198 -16.43 13.06 -7.23
N ALA A 199 -16.65 11.79 -6.87
CA ALA A 199 -16.71 11.38 -5.45
C ALA A 199 -15.47 11.78 -4.63
N PRO A 200 -14.22 11.61 -5.13
CA PRO A 200 -13.04 12.06 -4.40
C PRO A 200 -13.01 13.58 -4.17
N ARG A 201 -13.49 14.37 -5.14
CA ARG A 201 -13.55 15.84 -5.04
C ARG A 201 -14.59 16.28 -4.03
N ALA A 202 -15.78 15.67 -4.05
CA ALA A 202 -16.86 15.92 -3.10
C ALA A 202 -16.39 15.68 -1.66
N TRP A 203 -15.68 14.56 -1.43
CA TRP A 203 -15.06 14.28 -0.14
C TRP A 203 -14.00 15.33 0.24
N TYR A 204 -13.04 15.59 -0.64
CA TYR A 204 -11.98 16.56 -0.38
C TYR A 204 -12.54 17.96 -0.05
N SER A 205 -13.54 18.43 -0.80
CA SER A 205 -14.20 19.71 -0.55
C SER A 205 -14.85 19.77 0.84
N ARG A 206 -15.51 18.68 1.26
CA ARG A 206 -16.15 18.58 2.57
C ARG A 206 -15.16 18.72 3.72
N ILE A 207 -14.03 18.01 3.64
CA ILE A 207 -13.03 17.98 4.70
C ILE A 207 -12.14 19.21 4.68
N ASP A 208 -11.82 19.77 3.50
CA ASP A 208 -11.14 21.05 3.36
C ASP A 208 -11.94 22.17 4.05
N LYS A 209 -13.23 22.29 3.73
CA LYS A 209 -14.12 23.26 4.39
C LYS A 209 -14.14 23.09 5.90
N TYR A 210 -14.23 21.86 6.39
CA TYR A 210 -14.15 21.58 7.82
C TYR A 210 -12.85 22.10 8.45
N PHE A 211 -11.69 21.83 7.85
CA PHE A 211 -10.41 22.31 8.37
C PHE A 211 -10.33 23.84 8.40
N ILE A 212 -10.76 24.50 7.32
CA ILE A 212 -10.78 25.97 7.24
C ILE A 212 -11.70 26.56 8.32
N ASP A 213 -12.92 26.02 8.47
CA ASP A 213 -13.89 26.47 9.47
C ASP A 213 -13.37 26.28 10.91
N ARG A 214 -12.50 25.28 11.14
CA ARG A 214 -11.84 25.02 12.44
C ARG A 214 -10.53 25.81 12.64
N GLY A 215 -10.22 26.73 11.73
CA GLY A 215 -9.08 27.66 11.83
C GLY A 215 -7.74 27.05 11.41
N PHE A 216 -7.73 25.97 10.65
CA PHE A 216 -6.51 25.48 10.02
C PHE A 216 -6.18 26.31 8.78
N ARG A 217 -4.89 26.46 8.51
CA ARG A 217 -4.36 27.05 7.28
C ARG A 217 -3.91 25.93 6.35
N ARG A 218 -4.48 25.87 5.16
CA ARG A 218 -4.02 24.96 4.09
C ARG A 218 -2.69 25.44 3.52
N SER A 219 -1.77 24.50 3.27
CA SER A 219 -0.50 24.79 2.60
C SER A 219 -0.72 25.14 1.12
N LEU A 220 -0.01 26.16 0.65
CA LEU A 220 -0.06 26.58 -0.76
C LEU A 220 0.64 25.58 -1.70
N SER A 221 1.66 24.88 -1.20
CA SER A 221 2.46 23.93 -1.99
C SER A 221 1.94 22.49 -1.90
N GLU A 222 1.06 22.20 -0.95
CA GLU A 222 0.44 20.89 -0.75
C GLU A 222 -0.99 21.05 -0.23
N PRO A 223 -2.01 20.98 -1.11
CA PRO A 223 -3.40 21.22 -0.72
C PRO A 223 -3.94 20.25 0.34
N THR A 224 -3.32 19.08 0.49
CA THR A 224 -3.73 18.10 1.50
C THR A 224 -3.07 18.31 2.87
N LEU A 225 -2.23 19.33 3.03
CA LEU A 225 -1.52 19.63 4.27
C LEU A 225 -2.15 20.87 4.95
N TYR A 226 -2.50 20.72 6.22
CA TYR A 226 -3.17 21.72 7.04
C TYR A 226 -2.34 21.98 8.31
N ILE A 227 -2.19 23.24 8.68
CA ILE A 227 -1.44 23.67 9.86
C ILE A 227 -2.32 24.57 10.72
N LYS A 228 -2.45 24.23 11.98
CA LYS A 228 -3.09 25.08 13.00
C LYS A 228 -2.04 25.51 14.01
N SER A 229 -1.93 26.82 14.23
CA SER A 229 -0.99 27.41 15.17
C SER A 229 -1.73 28.28 16.18
N GLN A 230 -1.43 28.08 17.47
CA GLN A 230 -1.96 28.89 18.57
C GLN A 230 -0.80 29.26 19.49
N GLY A 231 -0.25 30.48 19.31
CA GLY A 231 0.99 30.88 19.98
C GLY A 231 2.14 29.95 19.59
N ASN A 232 2.72 29.27 20.58
CA ASN A 232 3.79 28.28 20.35
C ASN A 232 3.26 26.88 20.02
N ASP A 233 1.96 26.63 20.17
CA ASP A 233 1.36 25.34 19.86
C ASP A 233 1.12 25.19 18.35
N THR A 234 1.45 24.04 17.80
CA THR A 234 1.32 23.71 16.39
C THR A 234 0.79 22.29 16.24
N LEU A 235 -0.25 22.15 15.41
CA LEU A 235 -0.79 20.89 14.93
C LEU A 235 -0.71 20.89 13.41
N ILE A 236 -0.09 19.83 12.86
CA ILE A 236 0.02 19.60 11.42
C ILE A 236 -0.81 18.35 11.11
N VAL A 237 -1.65 18.45 10.09
CA VAL A 237 -2.51 17.37 9.62
C VAL A 237 -2.32 17.21 8.11
N SER A 238 -2.11 15.99 7.65
CA SER A 238 -2.02 15.64 6.23
C SER A 238 -3.09 14.61 5.89
N LEU A 239 -3.85 14.90 4.84
CA LEU A 239 -4.90 14.02 4.32
C LEU A 239 -4.40 13.18 3.15
N TYR A 240 -4.53 11.86 3.24
CA TYR A 240 -4.34 10.94 2.12
C TYR A 240 -5.64 10.17 1.87
N VAL A 241 -6.50 10.73 1.00
CA VAL A 241 -7.80 10.15 0.66
C VAL A 241 -8.65 9.91 1.92
N ASP A 242 -8.65 8.68 2.47
CA ASP A 242 -9.41 8.28 3.66
C ASP A 242 -8.57 8.38 4.96
N ASP A 243 -7.24 8.37 4.85
CA ASP A 243 -6.32 8.40 5.98
C ASP A 243 -5.94 9.84 6.36
N LEU A 244 -5.99 10.16 7.65
CA LEU A 244 -5.43 11.37 8.22
C LEU A 244 -4.20 11.04 9.04
N ILE A 245 -3.08 11.69 8.72
CA ILE A 245 -1.86 11.67 9.51
C ILE A 245 -1.75 13.01 10.23
N TYR A 246 -1.48 12.99 11.53
CA TYR A 246 -1.36 14.22 12.30
C TYR A 246 -0.25 14.16 13.34
N THR A 247 0.34 15.32 13.63
CA THR A 247 1.45 15.48 14.58
C THR A 247 1.46 16.90 15.14
N GLY A 248 1.98 17.09 16.35
CA GLY A 248 2.07 18.40 16.98
C GLY A 248 2.86 18.39 18.27
N ASN A 249 3.12 19.57 18.85
CA ASN A 249 3.81 19.70 20.13
C ASN A 249 2.89 19.73 21.36
N ASN A 250 1.57 19.80 21.18
CA ASN A 250 0.64 19.97 22.27
C ASN A 250 -0.40 18.85 22.29
N GLU A 251 -0.31 17.98 23.32
CA GLU A 251 -1.19 16.82 23.46
C GLU A 251 -2.65 17.20 23.65
N LYS A 252 -2.95 18.34 24.31
CA LYS A 252 -4.32 18.83 24.47
C LYS A 252 -4.91 19.25 23.13
N MET A 253 -4.14 19.96 22.29
CA MET A 253 -4.57 20.35 20.94
C MET A 253 -4.85 19.11 20.08
N ILE A 254 -4.01 18.07 20.20
CA ILE A 254 -4.19 16.78 19.53
C ILE A 254 -5.48 16.09 19.99
N GLN A 255 -5.71 16.01 21.30
CA GLN A 255 -6.89 15.36 21.85
C GLN A 255 -8.19 16.09 21.47
N VAL A 256 -8.20 17.43 21.52
CA VAL A 256 -9.35 18.24 21.08
C VAL A 256 -9.62 18.03 19.59
N PHE A 257 -8.58 18.02 18.76
CA PHE A 257 -8.71 17.75 17.33
C PHE A 257 -9.34 16.36 17.08
N LYS A 258 -8.83 15.34 17.76
CA LYS A 258 -9.31 13.96 17.66
C LYS A 258 -10.78 13.85 18.04
N GLU A 259 -11.18 14.44 19.16
CA GLU A 259 -12.58 14.44 19.63
C GLU A 259 -13.51 15.16 18.65
N ASP A 260 -13.08 16.30 18.09
CA ASP A 260 -13.89 17.04 17.13
C ASP A 260 -14.04 16.29 15.80
N MET A 261 -12.99 15.63 15.33
CA MET A 261 -13.02 14.77 14.15
C MET A 261 -13.97 13.58 14.35
N MET A 262 -13.88 12.87 15.49
CA MET A 262 -14.76 11.75 15.82
C MET A 262 -16.23 12.14 16.01
N LYS A 263 -16.50 13.40 16.38
CA LYS A 263 -17.86 13.95 16.47
C LYS A 263 -18.42 14.32 15.09
N THR A 264 -17.58 14.84 14.21
CA THR A 264 -18.01 15.38 12.91
C THR A 264 -18.11 14.29 11.84
N PHE A 265 -17.21 13.32 11.87
CA PHE A 265 -17.10 12.24 10.90
C PHE A 265 -17.06 10.90 11.62
N GLU A 266 -17.52 9.84 10.94
CA GLU A 266 -17.37 8.49 11.49
C GLU A 266 -15.92 8.02 11.33
N MET A 267 -15.13 8.20 12.38
CA MET A 267 -13.69 7.92 12.37
C MET A 267 -13.36 6.58 13.04
N SER A 268 -12.25 5.99 12.61
CA SER A 268 -11.52 4.95 13.32
C SER A 268 -10.17 5.53 13.77
N ASP A 269 -9.98 5.62 15.08
CA ASP A 269 -8.70 6.02 15.64
C ASP A 269 -7.72 4.83 15.65
N LEU A 270 -6.61 5.01 14.94
CA LEU A 270 -5.55 3.99 14.85
C LEU A 270 -4.41 4.27 15.84
N GLY A 271 -4.46 5.39 16.57
CA GLY A 271 -3.46 5.76 17.55
C GLY A 271 -2.13 6.13 16.89
N LEU A 272 -1.03 5.60 17.43
CA LEU A 272 0.31 5.82 16.87
C LEU A 272 0.41 5.22 15.47
N MET A 273 0.97 6.01 14.55
CA MET A 273 1.18 5.55 13.18
C MET A 273 2.29 4.49 13.14
N HIS A 274 1.87 3.24 12.91
CA HIS A 274 2.77 2.09 12.75
C HIS A 274 2.89 1.63 11.29
N PHE A 275 1.86 1.87 10.48
CA PHE A 275 1.83 1.48 9.07
C PHE A 275 1.13 2.55 8.25
N PHE A 276 1.73 2.99 7.15
CA PHE A 276 1.11 3.93 6.22
C PHE A 276 1.45 3.55 4.79
N LEU A 277 0.43 3.29 3.95
CA LEU A 277 0.61 2.90 2.54
C LEU A 277 1.66 1.80 2.34
N GLY A 278 1.62 0.74 3.15
CA GLY A 278 2.57 -0.37 3.06
C GLY A 278 4.00 -0.07 3.55
N ILE A 279 4.25 1.13 4.08
CA ILE A 279 5.47 1.51 4.80
C ILE A 279 5.26 1.20 6.27
N GLU A 280 6.22 0.51 6.87
CA GLU A 280 6.34 0.24 8.30
C GLU A 280 7.02 1.44 8.97
N ILE A 281 6.45 1.93 10.07
CA ILE A 281 6.95 3.08 10.83
C ILE A 281 7.19 2.66 12.27
N ASN A 282 8.43 2.79 12.72
CA ASN A 282 8.80 2.63 14.12
C ASN A 282 9.22 3.98 14.71
N GLN A 283 8.48 4.44 15.71
CA GLN A 283 8.69 5.73 16.36
C GLN A 283 9.36 5.52 17.72
N GLU A 284 10.62 5.93 17.85
CA GLU A 284 11.41 5.80 19.07
C GLU A 284 11.73 7.18 19.65
N LYS A 285 12.32 7.20 20.86
CA LYS A 285 12.70 8.46 21.54
C LYS A 285 13.75 9.26 20.77
N GLU A 286 14.64 8.58 20.05
CA GLU A 286 15.77 9.19 19.35
C GLU A 286 15.45 9.55 17.90
N GLY A 287 14.36 9.00 17.35
CA GLY A 287 14.04 9.16 15.94
C GLY A 287 12.90 8.27 15.47
N ILE A 288 12.62 8.34 14.16
CA ILE A 288 11.61 7.54 13.49
C ILE A 288 12.29 6.73 12.38
N PHE A 289 12.11 5.42 12.40
CA PHE A 289 12.49 4.52 11.32
C PHE A 289 11.33 4.32 10.37
N ILE A 290 11.61 4.29 9.07
CA ILE A 290 10.68 3.78 8.07
C ILE A 290 11.31 2.69 7.22
N CYS A 291 10.58 1.60 6.98
CA CYS A 291 11.02 0.51 6.12
C CYS A 291 9.85 -0.17 5.40
N GLN A 292 10.15 -1.12 4.52
CA GLN A 292 9.16 -1.91 3.77
C GLN A 292 9.57 -3.38 3.77
N ARG A 293 9.82 -3.94 4.96
CA ARG A 293 10.32 -5.32 5.12
C ARG A 293 9.28 -6.33 4.63
N LYS A 294 8.03 -6.22 5.08
CA LYS A 294 6.95 -7.14 4.70
C LYS A 294 6.68 -7.11 3.19
N TYR A 295 6.75 -5.92 2.60
CA TYR A 295 6.64 -5.76 1.15
C TYR A 295 7.83 -6.42 0.42
N THR A 296 9.05 -6.25 0.92
CA THR A 296 10.25 -6.87 0.36
C THR A 296 10.15 -8.41 0.39
N GLU A 297 9.69 -8.99 1.49
CA GLU A 297 9.47 -10.45 1.60
C GLU A 297 8.39 -10.93 0.61
N THR A 298 7.28 -10.21 0.51
CA THR A 298 6.22 -10.50 -0.48
C THR A 298 6.74 -10.42 -1.92
N LEU A 299 7.60 -9.43 -2.21
CA LEU A 299 8.21 -9.25 -3.52
C LEU A 299 9.14 -10.41 -3.87
N LEU A 300 9.98 -10.84 -2.93
CA LEU A 300 10.86 -12.00 -3.11
C LEU A 300 10.07 -13.26 -3.39
N LYS A 301 8.97 -13.49 -2.65
CA LYS A 301 8.06 -14.62 -2.87
C LYS A 301 7.41 -14.58 -4.26
N LYS A 302 6.86 -13.43 -4.65
CA LYS A 302 6.22 -13.22 -5.96
C LYS A 302 7.12 -13.59 -7.13
N PHE A 303 8.42 -13.28 -7.04
CA PHE A 303 9.40 -13.57 -8.09
C PHE A 303 10.23 -14.84 -7.85
N LYS A 304 9.85 -15.69 -6.87
CA LYS A 304 10.52 -16.95 -6.51
C LYS A 304 12.01 -16.77 -6.15
N MET A 305 12.32 -15.71 -5.41
CA MET A 305 13.69 -15.29 -5.02
C MET A 305 13.94 -15.36 -3.50
N GLU A 306 13.08 -16.02 -2.72
CA GLU A 306 13.21 -16.14 -1.26
C GLU A 306 14.53 -16.83 -0.84
N SER A 307 14.91 -17.89 -1.55
CA SER A 307 16.11 -18.69 -1.28
C SER A 307 17.32 -18.32 -2.16
N CYS A 308 17.33 -17.12 -2.76
CA CYS A 308 18.42 -16.74 -3.66
C CYS A 308 19.73 -16.40 -2.90
N LYS A 309 20.87 -16.59 -3.56
CA LYS A 309 22.18 -16.15 -3.04
C LYS A 309 22.21 -14.61 -2.97
N THR A 310 22.59 -14.05 -1.82
CA THR A 310 22.71 -12.59 -1.65
C THR A 310 23.82 -11.99 -2.50
N VAL A 311 23.74 -10.67 -2.69
CA VAL A 311 24.84 -9.84 -3.20
C VAL A 311 24.90 -8.57 -2.36
N THR A 312 26.05 -7.90 -2.35
CA THR A 312 26.29 -6.68 -1.55
C THR A 312 25.98 -5.39 -2.29
N THR A 313 25.76 -5.42 -3.60
CA THR A 313 25.43 -4.23 -4.40
C THR A 313 24.23 -4.47 -5.33
N PRO A 314 23.35 -3.46 -5.52
CA PRO A 314 22.16 -3.59 -6.37
C PRO A 314 22.52 -3.71 -7.86
N LEU A 315 23.65 -3.11 -8.28
CA LEU A 315 24.18 -3.17 -9.64
C LEU A 315 25.67 -3.52 -9.61
N VAL A 316 26.22 -4.08 -10.69
CA VAL A 316 27.67 -4.28 -10.84
C VAL A 316 28.31 -2.92 -11.15
N THR A 317 29.42 -2.62 -10.49
CA THR A 317 30.10 -1.32 -10.65
C THR A 317 30.74 -1.24 -12.04
N GLY A 318 30.47 -0.16 -12.77
CA GLY A 318 31.02 0.06 -14.13
C GLY A 318 30.33 -0.75 -15.24
N GLU A 319 29.33 -1.57 -14.91
CA GLU A 319 28.56 -2.31 -15.91
C GLU A 319 27.70 -1.35 -16.75
N LYS A 320 27.91 -1.42 -18.07
CA LYS A 320 27.16 -0.67 -19.07
C LYS A 320 26.12 -1.60 -19.68
N ILE A 321 24.85 -1.22 -19.58
CA ILE A 321 23.72 -2.00 -20.07
C ILE A 321 23.14 -1.29 -21.30
N PRO A 322 23.45 -1.76 -22.53
CA PRO A 322 22.91 -1.17 -23.76
C PRO A 322 21.47 -1.64 -24.01
N LYS A 323 20.69 -0.86 -24.75
CA LYS A 323 19.30 -1.20 -25.11
C LYS A 323 19.20 -2.47 -25.96
N GLU A 324 20.15 -2.62 -26.89
CA GLU A 324 20.30 -3.81 -27.71
C GLU A 324 21.63 -4.49 -27.35
N ASP A 325 21.52 -5.62 -26.65
CA ASP A 325 22.66 -6.40 -26.16
C ASP A 325 22.84 -7.73 -26.91
N GLY A 326 22.04 -7.96 -27.96
CA GLY A 326 22.02 -9.20 -28.74
C GLY A 326 21.45 -10.42 -28.00
N SER A 327 21.01 -10.27 -26.75
CA SER A 327 20.40 -11.35 -25.97
C SER A 327 18.92 -11.49 -26.27
N GLN A 328 18.37 -12.67 -25.95
CA GLN A 328 16.96 -12.96 -26.15
C GLN A 328 16.08 -11.97 -25.36
N LYS A 329 14.98 -11.52 -25.98
CA LYS A 329 13.98 -10.69 -25.31
C LYS A 329 13.23 -11.53 -24.27
N VAL A 330 12.75 -10.86 -23.21
CA VAL A 330 11.96 -11.48 -22.15
C VAL A 330 10.52 -10.97 -22.17
N ASP A 331 9.64 -11.63 -21.41
CA ASP A 331 8.26 -11.16 -21.23
C ASP A 331 8.24 -9.75 -20.61
N GLY A 332 7.77 -8.79 -21.42
CA GLY A 332 7.62 -7.39 -21.00
C GLY A 332 6.63 -7.22 -19.85
N SER A 333 5.60 -8.06 -19.72
CA SER A 333 4.63 -7.98 -18.63
C SER A 333 5.28 -8.32 -17.30
N MET A 334 5.97 -9.46 -17.21
CA MET A 334 6.74 -9.86 -16.03
C MET A 334 7.80 -8.81 -15.66
N TYR A 335 8.55 -8.30 -16.65
CA TYR A 335 9.57 -7.28 -16.42
C TYR A 335 8.98 -5.96 -15.88
N ARG A 336 7.91 -5.45 -16.50
CA ARG A 336 7.20 -4.24 -16.02
C ARG A 336 6.64 -4.43 -14.62
N SER A 337 6.09 -5.62 -14.31
CA SER A 337 5.62 -5.95 -12.97
C SER A 337 6.74 -5.91 -11.94
N LEU A 338 7.93 -6.43 -12.27
CA LEU A 338 9.10 -6.41 -11.40
C LEU A 338 9.60 -4.98 -11.17
N ILE A 339 9.87 -4.23 -12.24
CA ILE A 339 10.40 -2.87 -12.10
C ILE A 339 9.39 -1.95 -11.41
N GLY A 340 8.09 -2.07 -11.70
CA GLY A 340 7.05 -1.32 -11.00
C GLY A 340 7.04 -1.62 -9.49
N SER A 341 7.25 -2.88 -9.11
CA SER A 341 7.34 -3.27 -7.70
C SER A 341 8.61 -2.70 -7.03
N LEU A 342 9.73 -2.69 -7.74
CA LEU A 342 10.97 -2.09 -7.25
C LEU A 342 10.86 -0.57 -7.12
N LEU A 343 10.21 0.11 -8.07
CA LEU A 343 9.98 1.56 -8.04
C LEU A 343 9.16 1.98 -6.81
N TYR A 344 8.20 1.16 -6.40
CA TYR A 344 7.45 1.41 -5.18
C TYR A 344 8.31 1.21 -3.91
N LEU A 345 9.25 0.26 -3.93
CA LEU A 345 10.17 0.01 -2.80
C LEU A 345 11.19 1.15 -2.60
N THR A 346 11.49 1.95 -3.64
CA THR A 346 12.41 3.09 -3.52
C THR A 346 11.90 4.18 -2.57
N ALA A 347 10.60 4.13 -2.22
CA ALA A 347 9.99 4.95 -1.18
C ALA A 347 10.75 4.91 0.15
N THR A 348 11.26 3.74 0.54
CA THR A 348 12.09 3.55 1.74
C THR A 348 13.51 3.08 1.45
N ARG A 349 13.82 2.75 0.19
CA ARG A 349 15.10 2.20 -0.26
C ARG A 349 15.78 3.09 -1.31
N PRO A 350 16.31 4.27 -0.91
CA PRO A 350 17.02 5.14 -1.84
C PRO A 350 18.30 4.51 -2.43
N ASP A 351 18.87 3.49 -1.79
CA ASP A 351 20.04 2.73 -2.27
C ASP A 351 19.79 1.94 -3.55
N ILE A 352 18.56 1.48 -3.79
CA ILE A 352 18.22 0.78 -5.05
C ILE A 352 17.71 1.73 -6.14
N MET A 353 17.38 2.98 -5.79
CA MET A 353 16.72 3.96 -6.65
C MET A 353 17.41 4.08 -8.02
N PHE A 354 18.73 4.29 -8.03
CA PHE A 354 19.48 4.44 -9.28
C PHE A 354 19.38 3.21 -10.17
N ALA A 355 19.63 2.02 -9.62
CA ALA A 355 19.59 0.77 -10.37
C ALA A 355 18.19 0.50 -10.93
N THR A 356 17.14 0.72 -10.13
CA THR A 356 15.75 0.57 -10.56
C THR A 356 15.38 1.56 -11.67
N CYS A 357 15.74 2.83 -11.54
CA CYS A 357 15.46 3.85 -12.54
C CYS A 357 16.22 3.61 -13.86
N LEU A 358 17.47 3.15 -13.80
CA LEU A 358 18.23 2.75 -14.99
C LEU A 358 17.49 1.63 -15.73
N LEU A 359 17.09 0.57 -15.01
CA LEU A 359 16.40 -0.57 -15.60
C LEU A 359 14.99 -0.23 -16.13
N SER A 360 14.31 0.77 -15.56
CA SER A 360 13.01 1.23 -16.06
C SER A 360 13.02 1.72 -17.51
N ARG A 361 14.20 2.12 -18.02
CA ARG A 361 14.39 2.59 -19.40
C ARG A 361 14.11 1.47 -20.42
N PHE A 362 14.24 0.21 -20.02
CA PHE A 362 14.11 -0.95 -20.92
C PHE A 362 12.73 -1.63 -20.87
N MET A 363 11.73 -1.03 -20.21
CA MET A 363 10.39 -1.60 -20.04
C MET A 363 9.63 -1.92 -21.35
N GLN A 364 9.98 -1.25 -22.45
CA GLN A 364 9.36 -1.46 -23.76
C GLN A 364 9.85 -2.74 -24.45
N SER A 365 11.15 -3.05 -24.34
CA SER A 365 11.79 -4.18 -25.01
C SER A 365 12.91 -4.77 -24.13
N PRO A 366 12.55 -5.43 -23.01
CA PRO A 366 13.54 -5.95 -22.08
C PRO A 366 14.22 -7.22 -22.62
N SER A 367 15.49 -7.39 -22.27
CA SER A 367 16.34 -8.52 -22.66
C SER A 367 16.64 -9.42 -21.45
N GLN A 368 17.30 -10.56 -21.68
CA GLN A 368 17.76 -11.42 -20.58
C GLN A 368 18.79 -10.73 -19.68
N VAL A 369 19.65 -9.87 -20.24
CA VAL A 369 20.61 -9.08 -19.44
C VAL A 369 19.86 -8.10 -18.55
N HIS A 370 18.85 -7.40 -19.09
CA HIS A 370 18.01 -6.49 -18.31
C HIS A 370 17.30 -7.20 -17.16
N TYR A 371 16.77 -8.40 -17.43
CA TYR A 371 16.08 -9.19 -16.41
C TYR A 371 17.04 -9.78 -15.37
N ALA A 372 18.24 -10.20 -15.78
CA ALA A 372 19.28 -10.64 -14.86
C ALA A 372 19.71 -9.52 -13.90
N ALA A 373 19.90 -8.30 -14.42
CA ALA A 373 20.19 -7.13 -13.60
C ALA A 373 19.04 -6.80 -12.64
N ALA A 374 17.78 -6.88 -13.07
CA ALA A 374 16.63 -6.71 -12.18
C ALA A 374 16.58 -7.78 -11.07
N LYS A 375 16.86 -9.05 -11.40
CA LYS A 375 16.97 -10.14 -10.40
C LYS A 375 18.16 -9.94 -9.45
N ARG A 376 19.24 -9.27 -9.88
CA ARG A 376 20.35 -8.89 -8.98
C ARG A 376 19.86 -7.95 -7.88
N ILE A 377 19.00 -6.99 -8.18
CA ILE A 377 18.40 -6.12 -7.15
C ILE A 377 17.62 -6.96 -6.14
N LEU A 378 16.86 -7.96 -6.57
CA LEU A 378 16.17 -8.89 -5.65
C LEU A 378 17.16 -9.66 -4.75
N ARG A 379 18.30 -10.11 -5.31
CA ARG A 379 19.36 -10.76 -4.51
C ARG A 379 19.97 -9.83 -3.47
N TYR A 380 20.13 -8.55 -3.80
CA TYR A 380 20.59 -7.53 -2.87
C TYR A 380 19.56 -7.29 -1.76
N LEU A 381 18.28 -7.14 -2.13
CA LEU A 381 17.17 -6.97 -1.20
C LEU A 381 17.03 -8.13 -0.22
N ARG A 382 17.24 -9.38 -0.68
CA ARG A 382 17.24 -10.57 0.20
C ARG A 382 18.27 -10.46 1.33
N GLY A 383 19.42 -9.83 1.08
CA GLY A 383 20.46 -9.61 2.09
C GLY A 383 20.27 -8.34 2.93
N THR A 384 19.37 -7.46 2.52
CA THR A 384 19.18 -6.11 3.10
C THR A 384 17.71 -5.83 3.40
N LYS A 385 16.93 -6.87 3.75
CA LYS A 385 15.48 -6.76 3.95
C LYS A 385 15.08 -5.84 5.12
N ASP A 386 15.97 -5.70 6.10
CA ASP A 386 15.76 -4.89 7.32
C ASP A 386 16.27 -3.45 7.17
N PHE A 387 16.66 -3.04 5.96
CA PHE A 387 17.14 -1.69 5.68
C PHE A 387 15.96 -0.72 5.49
N GLY A 388 16.16 0.51 5.93
CA GLY A 388 15.19 1.59 5.82
C GLY A 388 15.84 2.96 6.03
N ILE A 389 15.02 3.99 6.22
CA ILE A 389 15.49 5.36 6.48
C ILE A 389 15.26 5.68 7.95
N TRP A 390 16.29 6.23 8.58
CA TRP A 390 16.25 6.64 9.98
C TRP A 390 16.31 8.17 10.10
N TYR A 391 15.22 8.77 10.59
CA TYR A 391 15.13 10.20 10.89
C TYR A 391 15.44 10.42 12.37
N LYS A 392 16.56 11.05 12.69
CA LYS A 392 17.03 11.39 14.04
C LYS A 392 16.66 12.80 14.42
N SER A 393 16.52 13.01 15.72
CA SER A 393 16.59 14.34 16.29
C SER A 393 18.01 14.90 16.14
N THR A 394 18.10 16.10 15.57
CA THR A 394 19.34 16.86 15.38
C THR A 394 19.20 18.23 16.02
N ASN A 395 20.29 18.77 16.58
CA ASN A 395 20.26 20.08 17.23
C ASN A 395 20.00 21.22 16.22
N ASP A 396 20.33 21.02 14.95
CA ASP A 396 20.19 22.01 13.88
C ASP A 396 19.63 21.35 12.61
N ALA A 397 18.29 21.34 12.48
CA ALA A 397 17.63 20.80 11.31
C ALA A 397 17.65 21.79 10.15
N LYS A 398 18.68 21.66 9.32
CA LYS A 398 18.82 22.37 8.06
C LYS A 398 18.22 21.57 6.92
N LEU A 399 17.59 22.29 5.98
CA LEU A 399 17.26 21.76 4.66
C LEU A 399 18.54 21.77 3.82
N VAL A 400 18.97 20.59 3.39
CA VAL A 400 20.17 20.42 2.55
C VAL A 400 19.77 19.71 1.26
N GLY A 401 20.22 20.25 0.14
CA GLY A 401 20.03 19.66 -1.18
C GLY A 401 21.39 19.29 -1.79
N TYR A 402 21.50 18.07 -2.28
CA TYR A 402 22.61 17.61 -3.11
C TYR A 402 22.11 17.41 -4.53
N THR A 403 22.96 17.74 -5.50
CA THR A 403 22.69 17.44 -6.91
C THR A 403 23.97 16.94 -7.56
N ASP A 404 23.81 16.03 -8.50
CA ASP A 404 24.90 15.43 -9.26
C ASP A 404 24.42 15.12 -10.67
N SER A 405 25.34 15.03 -11.61
CA SER A 405 25.03 14.62 -12.97
C SER A 405 26.20 13.85 -13.56
N ASP A 406 25.90 12.77 -14.28
CA ASP A 406 26.89 12.12 -15.12
C ASP A 406 27.09 12.89 -16.44
N TRP A 407 28.15 12.53 -17.17
CA TRP A 407 28.40 13.05 -18.51
C TRP A 407 28.26 11.91 -19.51
N ALA A 408 27.29 12.04 -20.42
CA ALA A 408 27.02 11.07 -21.47
C ALA A 408 26.98 9.61 -20.97
N GLY A 409 26.38 9.39 -19.79
CA GLY A 409 26.39 8.09 -19.13
C GLY A 409 25.58 7.03 -19.87
N SER A 410 24.62 7.44 -20.69
CA SER A 410 23.83 6.54 -21.54
C SER A 410 24.64 6.06 -22.74
N VAL A 411 24.78 4.74 -22.89
CA VAL A 411 25.49 4.11 -24.02
C VAL A 411 24.75 4.30 -25.34
N ASP A 412 23.42 4.36 -25.28
CA ASP A 412 22.58 4.33 -26.49
C ASP A 412 22.43 5.69 -27.15
N ASP A 413 22.34 6.76 -26.36
CA ASP A 413 22.01 8.10 -26.85
C ASP A 413 22.90 9.21 -26.28
N MET A 414 23.96 8.85 -25.55
CA MET A 414 24.91 9.79 -24.92
C MET A 414 24.23 10.83 -24.03
N LYS A 415 22.99 10.57 -23.57
CA LYS A 415 22.31 11.46 -22.62
C LYS A 415 22.90 11.30 -21.22
N SER A 416 23.00 12.44 -20.55
CA SER A 416 23.36 12.50 -19.14
C SER A 416 22.17 12.16 -18.23
N THR A 417 22.45 11.53 -17.11
CA THR A 417 21.55 11.32 -15.98
C THR A 417 21.88 12.34 -14.89
N SER A 418 20.91 13.16 -14.50
CA SER A 418 21.01 14.02 -13.33
C SER A 418 20.32 13.38 -12.14
N GLY A 419 20.79 13.65 -10.93
CA GLY A 419 20.17 13.23 -9.68
C GLY A 419 20.18 14.37 -8.68
N TYR A 420 19.19 14.37 -7.80
CA TYR A 420 19.18 15.24 -6.65
C TYR A 420 18.58 14.54 -5.45
N THR A 421 18.98 14.96 -4.25
CA THR A 421 18.46 14.47 -2.98
C THR A 421 18.31 15.64 -2.02
N PHE A 422 17.20 15.67 -1.27
CA PHE A 422 16.96 16.65 -0.24
C PHE A 422 16.76 15.95 1.11
N SER A 423 17.45 16.47 2.12
CA SER A 423 17.34 16.03 3.50
C SER A 423 16.94 17.18 4.41
N LEU A 424 16.20 16.86 5.46
CA LEU A 424 15.88 17.79 6.55
C LEU A 424 16.37 17.17 7.84
N GLY A 425 17.34 17.83 8.49
CA GLY A 425 18.05 17.21 9.62
C GLY A 425 18.83 15.98 9.16
N SER A 426 18.59 14.82 9.77
CA SER A 426 19.40 13.63 9.51
C SER A 426 18.91 12.72 8.38
N GLY A 427 17.71 12.95 7.83
CA GLY A 427 17.07 12.00 6.93
C GLY A 427 16.65 12.62 5.61
N ILE A 428 16.82 11.86 4.52
CA ILE A 428 16.32 12.22 3.19
C ILE A 428 14.80 12.13 3.18
N PHE A 429 14.14 13.13 2.61
CA PHE A 429 12.69 13.09 2.40
C PHE A 429 12.29 13.15 0.92
N HIS A 430 13.22 13.56 0.04
CA HIS A 430 12.99 13.61 -1.40
C HIS A 430 14.25 13.23 -2.19
N GLY A 431 14.10 12.52 -3.30
CA GLY A 431 15.21 12.26 -4.21
C GLY A 431 14.77 11.53 -5.47
N LEU A 432 15.24 11.98 -6.64
CA LEU A 432 14.93 11.39 -7.94
C LEU A 432 16.12 11.51 -8.89
N PRO A 433 16.44 10.45 -9.66
CA PRO A 433 17.21 10.59 -10.88
C PRO A 433 16.29 11.11 -12.01
N ARG A 434 16.67 12.20 -12.68
CA ARG A 434 15.99 12.74 -13.87
C ARG A 434 16.90 12.65 -15.10
N ASN A 435 16.34 12.16 -16.20
CA ASN A 435 16.88 12.39 -17.54
C ASN A 435 16.29 13.69 -18.08
N LYS A 436 17.07 14.78 -18.07
CA LYS A 436 16.96 15.94 -18.99
C LYS A 436 17.92 17.03 -18.53
N LEU A 437 19.02 17.21 -19.26
CA LEU A 437 19.70 18.50 -19.51
C LEU A 437 20.89 18.27 -20.47
N LEU A 438 20.86 18.93 -21.62
CA LEU A 438 21.99 19.12 -22.53
C LEU A 438 22.63 20.44 -22.13
N TRP A 439 23.79 20.47 -21.47
CA TRP A 439 24.70 21.64 -21.49
C TRP A 439 26.15 21.24 -21.18
N HIS A 440 27.07 21.99 -21.79
CA HIS A 440 28.51 21.82 -21.81
C HIS A 440 29.22 22.17 -20.49
N ASN A 441 30.35 21.48 -20.27
CA ASN A 441 31.59 21.88 -19.59
C ASN A 441 31.97 20.99 -18.38
N PRO A 442 33.18 20.39 -18.33
CA PRO A 442 33.49 19.26 -17.47
C PRO A 442 34.24 19.68 -16.21
N GLN A 443 33.88 19.06 -15.08
CA GLN A 443 34.75 18.60 -13.99
C GLN A 443 33.98 18.65 -12.67
N ARG A 444 33.47 17.49 -12.22
CA ARG A 444 33.61 16.94 -10.86
C ARG A 444 32.77 15.66 -10.75
N LYS A 445 33.35 14.63 -10.12
CA LYS A 445 32.88 13.24 -10.07
C LYS A 445 32.24 12.91 -8.70
N GLN A 446 31.21 12.04 -8.75
CA GLN A 446 30.86 10.95 -7.81
C GLN A 446 30.93 11.22 -6.30
N ASN A 447 29.98 11.98 -5.73
CA ASN A 447 29.82 12.05 -4.26
C ASN A 447 28.39 11.76 -3.76
N THR A 448 27.37 11.85 -4.61
CA THR A 448 25.96 11.80 -4.14
C THR A 448 25.45 10.38 -3.87
N LEU A 449 26.00 9.37 -4.54
CA LEU A 449 25.62 7.95 -4.33
C LEU A 449 26.23 7.32 -3.08
N GLN A 450 27.42 7.75 -2.65
CA GLN A 450 28.05 7.25 -1.41
C GLN A 450 27.37 7.84 -0.15
N LEU A 451 26.90 9.09 -0.22
CA LEU A 451 26.14 9.72 0.88
C LEU A 451 24.78 9.03 1.12
N LEU A 452 24.13 8.50 0.07
CA LEU A 452 22.88 7.73 0.18
C LEU A 452 23.07 6.41 0.96
N GLN A 453 24.27 5.81 0.90
CA GLN A 453 24.58 4.55 1.61
C GLN A 453 24.78 4.77 3.12
N HIS A 454 25.30 5.92 3.54
CA HIS A 454 25.53 6.23 4.96
C HIS A 454 24.23 6.52 5.75
N GLN A 455 23.12 6.81 5.08
CA GLN A 455 21.83 7.11 5.73
C GLN A 455 20.89 5.91 5.86
N ILE A 456 21.24 4.79 5.25
CA ILE A 456 20.45 3.55 5.32
C ILE A 456 21.14 2.62 6.30
N LYS A 457 20.46 2.32 7.39
CA LYS A 457 20.96 1.41 8.42
C LYS A 457 19.96 0.27 8.62
N PRO A 458 20.42 -0.94 8.96
CA PRO A 458 19.54 -1.95 9.51
C PRO A 458 18.97 -1.45 10.85
N PHE A 459 17.75 -1.88 11.16
CA PHE A 459 17.13 -1.59 12.44
C PHE A 459 17.98 -2.16 13.60
N GLY A 460 18.35 -1.33 14.58
CA GLY A 460 18.98 -1.77 15.85
C GLY A 460 20.50 -1.86 15.93
N LEU A 461 21.29 -1.30 15.00
CA LEU A 461 22.77 -1.27 15.09
C LEU A 461 23.34 0.10 15.53
N GLU A 462 22.89 0.61 16.67
CA GLU A 462 23.65 1.59 17.44
C GLU A 462 23.90 1.01 18.84
N GLY A 463 24.89 0.13 18.93
CA GLY A 463 25.19 -0.60 20.16
C GLY A 463 26.23 -1.69 19.98
N SER A 464 27.37 -1.34 19.38
CA SER A 464 28.62 -2.11 19.44
C SER A 464 29.79 -1.23 19.06
#